data_AF-A0A941P5G5-F1
#
_entry.id   AF-A0A941P5G5-F1
#
_cell.length_a   1.000
_cell.length_b   1.000
_cell.length_c   1.000
_cell.angle_alpha   90.00
_cell.angle_beta   90.00
_cell.angle_gamma   90.00
#
_symmetry.space_group_name_H-M   'P 1'
#
loop_
_entity.id
_entity.type
_entity.pdbx_description
1 polymer ?
#
loop_
_entity_poly.entity_id
_entity_poly.type
_entity_poly.pdbx_seq_one_letter_code
_entity_poly.pdbx_strand_id
1 'polypeptide(L)'
;MRLPFPYRPEAEIVAQRLSSLAGALDWADAARSARPWVQAVRRHPAPFWAMESLLREYPISSAEGLALMRLAEALLRVPDAETAIALTADQLGHADFHRAGDKALARLSATAIAMSKKLLPEADAPSGLMAKLGARSVVAATLRAVQLLGRQFVLGQHIADALEQAGAARHKNANLRFSYDMLGEGARTAADAQKYLESYRNAIQTIAKSADSSGACERNDGISI
;
A
#
# COMPACT_ATOMS: atom_id res chain seq x y z
N MET A 1 32.71 2.26 22.25
CA MET A 1 32.89 3.04 21.01
C MET A 1 31.74 4.03 20.92
N ARG A 2 31.98 5.35 21.01
CA ARG A 2 30.90 6.34 20.79
C ARG A 2 30.65 6.42 19.30
N LEU A 3 29.38 6.36 18.89
CA LEU A 3 29.00 6.63 17.51
C LEU A 3 29.47 8.06 17.14
N PRO A 4 29.84 8.29 15.86
CA PRO A 4 30.20 9.63 15.41
C PRO A 4 29.04 10.60 15.66
N PHE A 5 29.36 11.89 15.82
CA PHE A 5 28.34 12.93 16.02
C PHE A 5 27.35 12.91 14.82
N PRO A 6 26.03 12.82 15.07
CA PRO A 6 25.05 12.53 14.01
C PRO A 6 24.81 13.70 13.06
N TYR A 7 25.08 14.95 13.51
CA TYR A 7 24.88 16.14 12.69
C TYR A 7 26.21 16.60 12.10
N ARG A 8 26.38 16.40 10.80
CA ARG A 8 27.57 16.82 10.06
C ARG A 8 27.16 17.78 8.94
N PRO A 9 28.04 18.74 8.56
CA PRO A 9 27.77 19.61 7.42
C PRO A 9 27.54 18.79 6.15
N GLU A 10 26.40 18.99 5.49
CA GLU A 10 26.02 18.22 4.30
C GLU A 10 27.07 18.32 3.19
N ALA A 11 27.61 19.52 2.94
CA ALA A 11 28.62 19.76 1.91
C ALA A 11 29.87 18.89 2.10
N GLU A 12 30.33 18.72 3.34
CA GLU A 12 31.49 17.87 3.66
C GLU A 12 31.19 16.39 3.42
N ILE A 13 30.00 15.93 3.81
CA ILE A 13 29.55 14.55 3.56
C ILE A 13 29.48 14.28 2.07
N VAL A 14 28.85 15.18 1.31
CA VAL A 14 28.69 15.05 -0.14
C VAL A 14 30.05 15.03 -0.82
N ALA A 15 30.96 15.95 -0.47
CA ALA A 15 32.32 15.96 -1.01
C ALA A 15 33.06 14.65 -0.70
N GLN A 16 33.02 14.19 0.55
CA GLN A 16 33.65 12.94 0.97
C GLN A 16 33.09 11.73 0.21
N ARG A 17 31.77 11.67 0.00
CA ARG A 17 31.13 10.59 -0.75
C ARG A 17 31.46 10.64 -2.23
N LEU A 18 31.44 11.82 -2.86
CA LEU A 18 31.85 11.98 -4.26
C LEU A 18 33.31 11.54 -4.48
N SER A 19 34.22 11.93 -3.59
CA SER A 19 35.60 11.47 -3.64
C SER A 19 35.72 9.94 -3.50
N SER A 20 34.91 9.30 -2.66
CA SER A 20 34.91 7.84 -2.52
C SER A 20 34.35 7.09 -3.74
N LEU A 21 33.55 7.77 -4.56
CA LEU A 21 32.96 7.19 -5.78
C LEU A 21 33.76 7.54 -7.04
N ALA A 22 34.71 8.48 -6.95
CA ALA A 22 35.54 8.91 -8.06
C ALA A 22 36.37 7.73 -8.59
N GLY A 23 36.17 7.38 -9.86
CA GLY A 23 36.83 6.24 -10.50
C GLY A 23 36.27 4.86 -10.13
N ALA A 24 35.38 4.77 -9.13
CA ALA A 24 34.73 3.52 -8.75
C ALA A 24 33.43 3.24 -9.53
N LEU A 25 32.81 4.29 -10.09
CA LEU A 25 31.57 4.21 -10.84
C LEU A 25 31.70 4.86 -12.21
N ASP A 26 31.28 4.13 -13.25
CA ASP A 26 30.97 4.68 -14.56
C ASP A 26 29.48 5.01 -14.63
N TRP A 27 29.15 6.30 -14.50
CA TRP A 27 27.76 6.77 -14.55
C TRP A 27 27.10 6.53 -15.91
N ALA A 28 27.88 6.56 -17.00
CA ALA A 28 27.34 6.32 -18.33
C ALA A 28 26.98 4.84 -18.52
N ASP A 29 27.83 3.93 -18.01
CA ASP A 29 27.53 2.51 -18.02
C ASP A 29 26.37 2.14 -17.08
N ALA A 30 26.34 2.69 -15.86
CA ALA A 30 25.22 2.50 -14.94
C ALA A 30 23.89 2.94 -15.56
N ALA A 31 23.86 4.11 -16.21
CA ALA A 31 22.66 4.60 -16.90
C ALA A 31 22.26 3.72 -18.09
N ARG A 32 23.24 3.17 -18.82
CA ARG A 32 23.00 2.24 -19.93
C ARG A 32 22.41 0.92 -19.42
N SER A 33 22.96 0.38 -18.35
CA SER A 33 22.51 -0.85 -17.70
C SER A 33 21.11 -0.74 -17.08
N ALA A 34 20.77 0.42 -16.51
CA ALA A 34 19.46 0.67 -15.92
C ALA A 34 18.35 0.98 -16.95
N ARG A 35 18.72 1.45 -18.15
CA ARG A 35 17.77 1.91 -19.18
C ARG A 35 16.71 0.85 -19.55
N PRO A 36 17.05 -0.44 -19.78
CA PRO A 36 16.07 -1.47 -20.08
C PRO A 36 15.04 -1.66 -18.96
N TRP A 37 15.46 -1.56 -17.69
CA TRP A 37 14.55 -1.71 -16.54
C TRP A 37 13.54 -0.56 -16.48
N VAL A 38 14.00 0.68 -16.66
CA VAL A 38 13.12 1.86 -16.73
C VAL A 38 12.14 1.75 -17.91
N GLN A 39 12.62 1.32 -19.07
CA GLN A 39 11.78 1.11 -20.25
C GLN A 39 10.77 -0.03 -20.05
N ALA A 40 11.13 -1.09 -19.32
CA ALA A 40 10.21 -2.18 -18.99
C ALA A 40 9.07 -1.70 -18.09
N VAL A 41 9.38 -0.95 -17.02
CA VAL A 41 8.37 -0.36 -16.13
C VAL A 41 7.43 0.57 -16.90
N ARG A 42 7.96 1.40 -17.81
CA ARG A 42 7.14 2.30 -18.63
C ARG A 42 6.23 1.57 -19.63
N ARG A 43 6.67 0.43 -20.18
CA ARG A 43 5.87 -0.38 -21.10
C ARG A 43 4.81 -1.23 -20.40
N HIS A 44 5.02 -1.52 -19.12
CA HIS A 44 4.10 -2.28 -18.28
C HIS A 44 3.64 -1.41 -17.10
N PRO A 45 2.86 -0.33 -17.37
CA PRO A 45 2.38 0.52 -16.30
C PRO A 45 1.55 -0.29 -15.31
N ALA A 46 1.62 0.07 -14.04
CA ALA A 46 0.78 -0.54 -13.02
C ALA A 46 -0.70 -0.41 -13.44
N PRO A 47 -1.56 -1.40 -13.12
CA PRO A 47 -2.97 -1.33 -13.43
C PRO A 47 -3.60 -0.02 -12.92
N PHE A 48 -4.65 0.49 -13.57
CA PHE A 48 -5.29 1.77 -13.20
C PHE A 48 -5.82 1.79 -11.75
N TRP A 49 -6.12 0.62 -11.17
CA TRP A 49 -6.51 0.45 -9.77
C TRP A 49 -5.33 0.43 -8.78
N ALA A 50 -4.09 0.56 -9.25
CA ALA A 50 -2.91 0.72 -8.41
C ALA A 50 -2.88 2.12 -7.78
N MET A 51 -2.39 2.19 -6.53
CA MET A 51 -2.37 3.40 -5.71
C MET A 51 -1.78 4.59 -6.45
N GLU A 52 -0.73 4.35 -7.24
CA GLU A 52 -0.01 5.36 -8.01
C GLU A 52 -0.88 6.11 -9.03
N SER A 53 -1.91 5.45 -9.59
CA SER A 53 -2.85 6.11 -10.50
C SER A 53 -3.84 6.99 -9.74
N LEU A 54 -4.30 6.50 -8.58
CA LEU A 54 -5.21 7.22 -7.70
C LEU A 54 -4.53 8.41 -7.00
N LEU A 55 -3.28 8.28 -6.57
CA LEU A 55 -2.47 9.36 -5.97
C LEU A 55 -1.99 10.39 -7.00
N ARG A 56 -1.87 10.01 -8.27
CA ARG A 56 -1.59 10.95 -9.35
C ARG A 56 -2.80 11.83 -9.66
N GLU A 57 -4.01 11.30 -9.53
CA GLU A 57 -5.25 12.06 -9.68
C GLU A 57 -5.63 12.81 -8.38
N TYR A 58 -5.30 12.24 -7.21
CA TYR A 58 -5.52 12.80 -5.87
C TYR A 58 -4.27 12.71 -4.98
N PRO A 59 -3.32 13.65 -5.09
CA PRO A 59 -2.09 13.63 -4.31
C PRO A 59 -2.35 13.61 -2.79
N ILE A 60 -1.55 12.85 -2.02
CA ILE A 60 -1.69 12.76 -0.54
C ILE A 60 -1.55 14.13 0.14
N SER A 61 -0.83 15.06 -0.51
CA SER A 61 -0.69 16.44 -0.05
C SER A 61 -1.97 17.26 -0.18
N SER A 62 -3.00 16.76 -0.86
CA SER A 62 -4.31 17.42 -0.97
C SER A 62 -5.27 16.93 0.12
N ALA A 63 -6.22 17.79 0.49
CA ALA A 63 -7.26 17.43 1.46
C ALA A 63 -8.13 16.26 0.95
N GLU A 64 -8.35 16.18 -0.36
CA GLU A 64 -9.07 15.09 -1.02
C GLU A 64 -8.30 13.77 -0.94
N GLY A 65 -7.00 13.78 -1.26
CA GLY A 65 -6.15 12.60 -1.17
C GLY A 65 -6.06 12.05 0.26
N LEU A 66 -5.89 12.93 1.25
CA LEU A 66 -5.84 12.53 2.66
C LEU A 66 -7.12 11.83 3.12
N ALA A 67 -8.28 12.35 2.70
CA ALA A 67 -9.54 11.82 3.17
C ALA A 67 -9.99 10.57 2.40
N LEU A 68 -9.57 10.41 1.14
CA LEU A 68 -9.66 9.16 0.40
C LEU A 68 -8.83 8.06 1.08
N MET A 69 -7.62 8.38 1.56
CA MET A 69 -6.80 7.43 2.34
C MET A 69 -7.44 7.06 3.67
N ARG A 70 -8.06 8.01 4.39
CA ARG A 70 -8.79 7.73 5.62
C ARG A 70 -10.02 6.85 5.41
N LEU A 71 -10.76 7.08 4.33
CA LEU A 71 -11.88 6.21 3.95
C LEU A 71 -11.38 4.81 3.62
N ALA A 72 -10.28 4.70 2.86
CA ALA A 72 -9.66 3.41 2.57
C ALA A 72 -9.24 2.66 3.84
N GLU A 73 -8.56 3.34 4.78
CA GLU A 73 -8.17 2.79 6.08
C GLU A 73 -9.38 2.33 6.90
N ALA A 74 -10.43 3.15 6.98
CA ALA A 74 -11.65 2.82 7.71
C ALA A 74 -12.34 1.57 7.13
N LEU A 75 -12.38 1.45 5.81
CA LEU A 75 -13.00 0.31 5.13
C LEU A 75 -12.15 -0.97 5.22
N LEU A 76 -10.83 -0.87 5.30
CA LEU A 76 -9.94 -2.01 5.58
C LEU A 76 -10.09 -2.55 7.02
N ARG A 77 -10.56 -1.72 7.96
CA ARG A 77 -10.84 -2.16 9.34
C ARG A 77 -12.16 -2.90 9.49
N VAL A 78 -13.03 -2.88 8.48
CA VAL A 78 -14.27 -3.65 8.50
C VAL A 78 -13.97 -5.06 7.98
N PRO A 79 -14.06 -6.10 8.83
CA PRO A 79 -13.62 -7.44 8.47
C PRO A 79 -14.49 -8.12 7.41
N ASP A 80 -15.74 -7.68 7.28
CA ASP A 80 -16.70 -8.20 6.31
C ASP A 80 -16.95 -7.19 5.19
N ALA A 81 -16.77 -7.65 3.95
CA ALA A 81 -16.96 -6.84 2.75
C ALA A 81 -18.43 -6.41 2.57
N GLU A 82 -19.40 -7.24 2.95
CA GLU A 82 -20.82 -6.89 2.85
C GLU A 82 -21.18 -5.76 3.81
N THR A 83 -20.68 -5.81 5.04
CA THR A 83 -20.82 -4.75 6.06
C THR A 83 -20.10 -3.48 5.63
N ALA A 84 -18.92 -3.57 5.02
CA ALA A 84 -18.22 -2.40 4.50
C ALA A 84 -19.02 -1.71 3.37
N ILE A 85 -19.60 -2.50 2.46
CA ILE A 85 -20.48 -2.01 1.40
C ILE A 85 -21.75 -1.40 2.00
N ALA A 86 -22.38 -2.08 2.96
CA ALA A 86 -23.61 -1.63 3.61
C ALA A 86 -23.41 -0.33 4.39
N LEU A 87 -22.36 -0.23 5.21
CA LEU A 87 -21.99 1.00 5.94
C LEU A 87 -21.68 2.15 5.00
N THR A 88 -20.94 1.90 3.92
CA THR A 88 -20.61 2.95 2.95
C THR A 88 -21.85 3.41 2.20
N ALA A 89 -22.72 2.49 1.80
CA ALA A 89 -23.98 2.80 1.13
C ALA A 89 -24.97 3.54 2.04
N ASP A 90 -24.99 3.20 3.33
CA ASP A 90 -25.82 3.85 4.36
C ASP A 90 -25.32 5.28 4.63
N GLN A 91 -24.01 5.46 4.83
CA GLN A 91 -23.40 6.78 5.03
C GLN A 91 -23.54 7.69 3.80
N LEU A 92 -23.40 7.16 2.59
CA LEU A 92 -23.64 7.90 1.35
C LEU A 92 -25.14 8.17 1.11
N GLY A 93 -26.02 7.31 1.61
CA GLY A 93 -27.48 7.42 1.47
C GLY A 93 -28.14 8.33 2.49
N HIS A 94 -27.52 8.56 3.66
CA HIS A 94 -27.97 9.47 4.72
C HIS A 94 -27.27 10.83 4.69
N ALA A 95 -26.30 11.03 3.81
CA ALA A 95 -25.61 12.30 3.72
C ALA A 95 -26.52 13.37 3.10
N ASP A 96 -27.17 14.13 3.98
CA ASP A 96 -27.80 15.40 3.63
C ASP A 96 -26.70 16.44 3.40
N PHE A 97 -26.18 16.46 2.17
CA PHE A 97 -25.02 17.27 1.74
C PHE A 97 -25.25 18.80 1.83
N HIS A 98 -26.41 19.23 2.31
CA HIS A 98 -26.73 20.63 2.52
C HIS A 98 -26.42 21.16 3.93
N ARG A 99 -26.01 20.31 4.90
CA ARG A 99 -25.99 20.76 6.31
C ARG A 99 -24.82 20.33 7.21
N ALA A 100 -23.69 19.90 6.68
CA ALA A 100 -22.49 19.66 7.49
C ALA A 100 -21.42 20.74 7.22
N GLY A 101 -21.06 21.50 8.25
CA GLY A 101 -20.05 22.56 8.23
C GLY A 101 -18.60 22.09 7.99
N ASP A 102 -18.39 20.84 7.59
CA ASP A 102 -17.08 20.29 7.29
C ASP A 102 -16.86 20.25 5.77
N LYS A 103 -16.21 21.28 5.26
CA LYS A 103 -15.93 21.47 3.82
C LYS A 103 -15.23 20.27 3.18
N ALA A 104 -14.52 19.43 3.95
CA ALA A 104 -13.82 18.26 3.46
C ALA A 104 -14.78 17.11 3.06
N LEU A 105 -15.75 16.75 3.92
CA LEU A 105 -16.70 15.67 3.64
C LEU A 105 -17.68 16.05 2.53
N ALA A 106 -18.14 17.31 2.51
CA ALA A 106 -18.96 17.82 1.42
C ALA A 106 -18.22 17.78 0.07
N ARG A 107 -16.91 18.09 0.06
CA ARG A 107 -16.08 18.05 -1.16
C ARG A 107 -15.75 16.63 -1.62
N LEU A 108 -15.47 15.71 -0.70
CA LEU A 108 -15.26 14.29 -1.02
C LEU A 108 -16.51 13.65 -1.61
N SER A 109 -17.66 14.03 -1.08
CA SER A 109 -18.94 13.57 -1.59
C SER A 109 -19.24 14.18 -2.95
N ALA A 110 -18.94 15.47 -3.15
CA ALA A 110 -19.02 16.11 -4.47
C ALA A 110 -18.06 15.49 -5.49
N THR A 111 -16.87 15.04 -5.08
CA THR A 111 -15.90 14.35 -5.96
C THR A 111 -16.30 12.90 -6.24
N ALA A 112 -16.82 12.17 -5.25
CA ALA A 112 -17.42 10.84 -5.46
C ALA A 112 -18.62 10.93 -6.42
N ILE A 113 -19.45 11.97 -6.30
CA ILE A 113 -20.57 12.24 -7.22
C ILE A 113 -20.05 12.68 -8.60
N ALA A 114 -19.03 13.52 -8.69
CA ALA A 114 -18.46 13.96 -9.96
C ALA A 114 -17.75 12.82 -10.71
N MET A 115 -17.04 11.94 -9.99
CA MET A 115 -16.46 10.71 -10.55
C MET A 115 -17.55 9.74 -10.99
N SER A 116 -18.62 9.58 -10.22
CA SER A 116 -19.80 8.80 -10.61
C SER A 116 -20.44 9.34 -11.89
N LYS A 117 -20.57 10.67 -12.02
CA LYS A 117 -21.13 11.34 -13.20
C LYS A 117 -20.24 11.22 -14.45
N LYS A 118 -18.92 11.09 -14.28
CA LYS A 118 -17.94 10.91 -15.38
C LYS A 118 -17.84 9.46 -15.85
N LEU A 119 -18.27 8.50 -15.02
CA LEU A 119 -18.30 7.06 -15.31
C LEU A 119 -19.66 6.57 -15.82
N LEU A 120 -20.69 7.40 -15.74
CA LEU A 120 -22.02 7.13 -16.31
C LEU A 120 -22.11 7.77 -17.71
N PRO A 121 -22.66 7.08 -18.74
CA PRO A 121 -23.06 7.73 -19.98
C PRO A 121 -24.09 8.81 -19.68
N GLU A 122 -24.01 9.96 -20.36
CA GLU A 122 -25.02 11.00 -20.23
C GLU A 122 -26.43 10.46 -20.51
N ALA A 123 -27.37 10.78 -19.62
CA ALA A 123 -28.69 11.32 -19.95
C ALA A 123 -29.61 11.27 -18.72
N ASP A 124 -30.32 12.37 -18.46
CA ASP A 124 -31.73 12.53 -18.05
C ASP A 124 -32.57 11.32 -17.55
N ALA A 125 -32.00 10.36 -16.82
CA ALA A 125 -32.73 9.23 -16.28
C ALA A 125 -33.32 9.57 -14.90
N PRO A 126 -34.60 9.25 -14.65
CA PRO A 126 -35.32 9.67 -13.46
C PRO A 126 -34.68 9.11 -12.19
N SER A 127 -34.74 9.92 -11.13
CA SER A 127 -34.35 9.62 -9.76
C SER A 127 -35.02 8.35 -9.24
N GLY A 128 -34.40 7.20 -9.48
CA GLY A 128 -34.93 5.88 -9.17
C GLY A 128 -33.82 4.83 -9.09
N LEU A 129 -34.19 3.62 -8.67
CA LEU A 129 -33.38 2.43 -8.33
C LEU A 129 -32.03 2.26 -9.10
N MET A 130 -31.96 2.67 -10.36
CA MET A 130 -30.75 2.66 -11.19
C MET A 130 -29.62 3.58 -10.69
N ALA A 131 -29.93 4.76 -10.15
CA ALA A 131 -28.93 5.64 -9.53
C ALA A 131 -28.36 5.01 -8.23
N LYS A 132 -29.21 4.33 -7.46
CA LYS A 132 -28.81 3.58 -6.26
C LYS A 132 -27.97 2.34 -6.61
N LEU A 133 -28.27 1.67 -7.72
CA LEU A 133 -27.48 0.57 -8.24
C LEU A 133 -26.12 1.05 -8.77
N GLY A 134 -26.07 2.19 -9.47
CA GLY A 134 -24.82 2.82 -9.92
C GLY A 134 -23.90 3.20 -8.76
N ALA A 135 -24.45 3.85 -7.71
CA ALA A 135 -23.70 4.20 -6.51
C ALA A 135 -23.16 2.96 -5.77
N ARG A 136 -23.96 1.89 -5.65
CA ARG A 136 -23.52 0.61 -5.04
C ARG A 136 -22.39 -0.06 -5.81
N SER A 137 -22.45 -0.04 -7.14
CA SER A 137 -21.39 -0.60 -7.99
C SER A 137 -20.08 0.19 -7.89
N VAL A 138 -20.15 1.53 -7.80
CA VAL A 138 -18.98 2.39 -7.61
C VAL A 138 -18.35 2.18 -6.23
N VAL A 139 -19.17 2.06 -5.18
CA VAL A 139 -18.71 1.74 -3.82
C VAL A 139 -18.04 0.37 -3.77
N ALA A 140 -18.65 -0.65 -4.37
CA ALA A 140 -18.07 -2.00 -4.45
C ALA A 140 -16.74 -2.00 -5.22
N ALA A 141 -16.64 -1.24 -6.32
CA ALA A 141 -15.40 -1.08 -7.08
C ALA A 141 -14.32 -0.35 -6.26
N THR A 142 -14.68 0.68 -5.50
CA THR A 142 -13.76 1.43 -4.62
C THR A 142 -13.27 0.56 -3.47
N LEU A 143 -14.17 -0.18 -2.83
CA LEU A 143 -13.83 -1.16 -1.79
C LEU A 143 -12.92 -2.25 -2.31
N ARG A 144 -13.20 -2.75 -3.52
CA ARG A 144 -12.34 -3.74 -4.16
C ARG A 144 -10.97 -3.17 -4.48
N ALA A 145 -10.89 -1.92 -4.93
CA ALA A 145 -9.62 -1.23 -5.14
C ALA A 145 -8.86 -1.08 -3.82
N VAL A 146 -9.51 -0.61 -2.75
CA VAL A 146 -8.92 -0.50 -1.41
C VAL A 146 -8.43 -1.84 -0.84
N GLN A 147 -9.20 -2.92 -1.01
CA GLN A 147 -8.76 -4.27 -0.62
C GLN A 147 -7.57 -4.78 -1.47
N LEU A 148 -7.57 -4.49 -2.77
CA LEU A 148 -6.44 -4.79 -3.65
C LEU A 148 -5.19 -3.99 -3.27
N LEU A 149 -5.36 -2.75 -2.82
CA LEU A 149 -4.29 -1.91 -2.27
C LEU A 149 -3.77 -2.50 -0.95
N GLY A 150 -4.65 -2.92 -0.04
CA GLY A 150 -4.26 -3.61 1.20
C GLY A 150 -3.39 -4.85 0.95
N ARG A 151 -3.70 -5.62 -0.10
CA ARG A 151 -2.88 -6.77 -0.56
C ARG A 151 -1.53 -6.38 -1.16
N GLN A 152 -1.35 -5.14 -1.63
CA GLN A 152 -0.05 -4.63 -2.06
C GLN A 152 0.85 -4.23 -0.87
N PHE A 153 0.27 -3.86 0.27
CA PHE A 153 1.02 -3.45 1.47
C PHE A 153 1.23 -4.59 2.47
N VAL A 154 0.25 -5.49 2.59
CA VAL A 154 0.26 -6.61 3.53
C VAL A 154 0.07 -7.89 2.74
N LEU A 155 1.13 -8.71 2.68
CA LEU A 155 1.13 -9.98 1.94
C LEU A 155 0.13 -11.00 2.56
N GLY A 156 -0.10 -10.92 3.86
CA GLY A 156 -1.08 -11.74 4.59
C GLY A 156 -1.33 -11.17 5.98
N GLN A 157 -2.54 -11.39 6.53
CA GLN A 157 -2.89 -10.92 7.88
C GLN A 157 -2.08 -11.67 8.94
N HIS A 158 -1.80 -12.96 8.67
CA HIS A 158 -0.92 -13.79 9.47
C HIS A 158 0.27 -14.28 8.62
N ILE A 159 1.36 -14.66 9.30
CA ILE A 159 2.57 -15.18 8.64
C ILE A 159 2.27 -16.42 7.77
N ALA A 160 1.32 -17.26 8.18
CA ALA A 160 0.90 -18.43 7.41
C ALA A 160 0.30 -18.03 6.04
N ASP A 161 -0.60 -17.06 6.03
CA ASP A 161 -1.20 -16.53 4.80
C ASP A 161 -0.12 -15.93 3.89
N ALA A 162 0.83 -15.19 4.49
CA ALA A 162 1.92 -14.57 3.76
C ALA A 162 2.87 -15.61 3.11
N LEU A 163 3.10 -16.75 3.77
CA LEU A 163 3.86 -17.88 3.22
C LEU A 163 3.11 -18.55 2.06
N GLU A 164 1.79 -18.71 2.15
CA GLU A 164 0.96 -19.24 1.07
C GLU A 164 1.02 -18.33 -0.17
N GLN A 165 0.84 -17.02 0.02
CA GLN A 165 0.95 -16.04 -1.07
C GLN A 165 2.36 -16.02 -1.69
N ALA A 166 3.41 -16.14 -0.87
CA ALA A 166 4.78 -16.27 -1.34
C ALA A 166 4.99 -17.54 -2.18
N GLY A 167 4.40 -18.67 -1.77
CA GLY A 167 4.38 -19.91 -2.56
C GLY A 167 3.71 -19.72 -3.92
N ALA A 168 2.55 -19.07 -3.97
CA ALA A 168 1.85 -18.72 -5.21
C ALA A 168 2.69 -17.82 -6.13
N ALA A 169 3.42 -16.86 -5.57
CA ALA A 169 4.34 -16.01 -6.33
C ALA A 169 5.54 -16.80 -6.88
N ARG A 170 6.08 -17.75 -6.12
CA ARG A 170 7.19 -18.61 -6.57
C ARG A 170 6.82 -19.53 -7.74
N HIS A 171 5.56 -19.94 -7.85
CA HIS A 171 5.09 -20.67 -9.04
C HIS A 171 5.26 -19.86 -10.33
N LYS A 172 5.19 -18.51 -10.25
CA LYS A 172 5.44 -17.62 -11.39
C LYS A 172 6.92 -17.31 -11.58
N ASN A 173 7.69 -17.25 -10.49
CA ASN A 173 9.12 -17.00 -10.51
C ASN A 173 9.82 -17.74 -9.36
N ALA A 174 10.42 -18.89 -9.67
CA ALA A 174 11.03 -19.80 -8.68
C ALA A 174 12.22 -19.19 -7.91
N ASN A 175 12.82 -18.12 -8.44
CA ASN A 175 13.96 -17.45 -7.84
C ASN A 175 13.56 -16.38 -6.82
N LEU A 176 12.27 -16.14 -6.59
CA LEU A 176 11.81 -15.19 -5.58
C LEU A 176 12.12 -15.67 -4.16
N ARG A 177 12.64 -14.75 -3.35
CA ARG A 177 12.87 -14.90 -1.92
C ARG A 177 12.20 -13.73 -1.21
N PHE A 178 11.67 -14.00 -0.02
CA PHE A 178 10.89 -13.04 0.75
C PHE A 178 11.60 -12.73 2.06
N SER A 179 11.56 -11.47 2.47
CA SER A 179 11.82 -11.07 3.85
C SER A 179 10.52 -10.53 4.43
N TYR A 180 10.03 -11.15 5.50
CA TYR A 180 8.76 -10.79 6.10
C TYR A 180 8.93 -9.66 7.11
N ASP A 181 8.26 -8.53 6.87
CA ASP A 181 8.14 -7.43 7.83
C ASP A 181 6.85 -7.61 8.64
N MET A 182 6.99 -7.73 9.96
CA MET A 182 5.85 -7.96 10.88
C MET A 182 5.19 -6.66 11.36
N LEU A 183 5.65 -5.49 10.89
CA LEU A 183 5.08 -4.16 11.17
C LEU A 183 5.05 -3.77 12.67
N GLY A 184 5.83 -4.45 13.51
CA GLY A 184 5.92 -4.17 14.94
C GLY A 184 6.94 -3.07 15.23
N GLU A 185 6.49 -1.85 15.48
CA GLU A 185 7.38 -0.72 15.79
C GLU A 185 6.91 0.10 16.99
N GLY A 186 7.84 0.81 17.64
CA GLY A 186 7.52 1.88 18.59
C GLY A 186 6.75 1.44 19.85
N ALA A 187 7.06 0.28 20.43
CA ALA A 187 6.45 -0.22 21.67
C ALA A 187 6.41 0.86 22.76
N ARG A 188 5.22 1.12 23.32
CA ARG A 188 5.00 2.17 24.34
C ARG A 188 4.95 1.61 25.75
N THR A 189 4.67 0.32 25.87
CA THR A 189 4.62 -0.40 27.14
C THR A 189 5.45 -1.68 27.07
N ALA A 190 5.79 -2.23 28.24
CA ALA A 190 6.42 -3.55 28.33
C ALA A 190 5.52 -4.65 27.73
N ALA A 191 4.20 -4.50 27.83
CA ALA A 191 3.24 -5.41 27.22
C ALA A 191 3.30 -5.38 25.68
N ASP A 192 3.43 -4.19 25.08
CA ASP A 192 3.60 -4.05 23.61
C ASP A 192 4.89 -4.73 23.15
N ALA A 193 6.01 -4.49 23.86
CA ALA A 193 7.29 -5.11 23.54
C ALA A 193 7.22 -6.64 23.62
N GLN A 194 6.57 -7.18 24.67
CA GLN A 194 6.37 -8.63 24.81
C GLN A 194 5.48 -9.19 23.69
N LYS A 195 4.44 -8.45 23.28
CA LYS A 195 3.57 -8.83 22.18
C LYS A 195 4.33 -8.88 20.85
N TYR A 196 5.16 -7.87 20.54
CA TYR A 196 5.99 -7.87 19.33
C TYR A 196 7.02 -9.00 19.36
N LEU A 197 7.70 -9.21 20.49
CA LEU A 197 8.64 -10.32 20.66
C LEU A 197 7.98 -11.66 20.35
N GLU A 198 6.79 -11.91 20.90
CA GLU A 198 6.07 -13.17 20.65
C GLU A 198 5.64 -13.29 19.18
N SER A 199 5.19 -12.20 18.56
CA SER A 199 4.88 -12.15 17.12
C SER A 199 6.10 -12.55 16.26
N TYR A 200 7.27 -11.97 16.54
CA TYR A 200 8.51 -12.29 15.83
C TYR A 200 8.96 -13.73 16.07
N ARG A 201 8.89 -14.24 17.31
CA ARG A 201 9.22 -15.64 17.62
C ARG A 201 8.33 -16.62 16.84
N ASN A 202 7.02 -16.38 16.82
CA ASN A 202 6.08 -17.19 16.08
C ASN A 202 6.35 -17.12 14.56
N ALA A 203 6.65 -15.94 14.03
CA ALA A 203 6.99 -15.77 12.62
C ALA A 203 8.27 -16.53 12.24
N ILE A 204 9.35 -16.39 13.01
CA ILE A 204 10.61 -17.11 12.81
C ILE A 204 10.38 -18.62 12.82
N GLN A 205 9.67 -19.13 13.83
CA GLN A 205 9.35 -20.56 13.92
C GLN A 205 8.54 -21.05 12.72
N THR A 206 7.62 -20.22 12.21
CA THR A 206 6.80 -20.57 11.05
C THR A 206 7.63 -20.59 9.77
N ILE A 207 8.44 -19.55 9.52
CA ILE A 207 9.33 -19.47 8.35
C ILE A 207 10.35 -20.61 8.34
N ALA A 208 10.90 -20.95 9.51
CA ALA A 208 11.89 -22.01 9.65
C ALA A 208 11.37 -23.41 9.25
N LYS A 209 10.05 -23.65 9.30
CA LYS A 209 9.46 -24.94 8.86
C LYS A 209 9.67 -25.22 7.38
N SER A 210 9.81 -24.18 6.57
CA SER A 210 10.07 -24.28 5.12
C SER A 210 11.53 -24.00 4.74
N ALA A 211 12.40 -23.71 5.71
CA ALA A 211 13.79 -23.38 5.44
C ALA A 211 14.62 -24.65 5.19
N ASP A 212 15.50 -24.60 4.19
CA ASP A 212 16.51 -25.62 3.94
C ASP A 212 17.72 -25.36 4.84
N SER A 213 17.91 -26.21 5.85
CA SER A 213 19.03 -26.13 6.80
C SER A 213 20.37 -26.61 6.22
N SER A 214 20.35 -27.28 5.06
CA SER A 214 21.55 -27.76 4.36
C SER A 214 22.05 -26.77 3.30
N GLY A 215 21.19 -25.81 2.91
CA GLY A 215 21.47 -24.79 1.91
C GLY A 215 22.10 -23.51 2.48
N ALA A 216 22.56 -22.66 1.57
CA ALA A 216 23.07 -21.34 1.93
C ALA A 216 21.93 -20.44 2.46
N CYS A 217 22.21 -19.62 3.47
CA CYS A 217 21.19 -18.85 4.19
C CYS A 217 20.43 -17.89 3.27
N GLU A 218 21.10 -17.26 2.31
CA GLU A 218 20.51 -16.34 1.33
C GLU A 218 19.50 -17.01 0.37
N ARG A 219 19.45 -18.34 0.35
CA ARG A 219 18.46 -19.10 -0.42
C ARG A 219 17.18 -19.36 0.36
N ASN A 220 17.13 -19.07 1.66
CA ASN A 220 15.94 -19.16 2.48
C ASN A 220 15.22 -17.82 2.55
N ASP A 221 13.96 -17.86 2.98
CA ASP A 221 13.25 -16.63 3.35
C ASP A 221 13.78 -16.07 4.67
N GLY A 222 13.66 -14.75 4.81
CA GLY A 222 14.10 -13.99 5.97
C GLY A 222 12.96 -13.32 6.72
N ILE A 223 13.34 -12.62 7.78
CA ILE A 223 12.44 -11.77 8.57
C ILE A 223 13.13 -10.43 8.82
N SER A 224 12.36 -9.35 8.84
CA SER A 224 12.79 -8.00 9.23
C SER A 224 12.27 -7.69 10.63
N ILE A 225 13.13 -7.18 11.51
CA ILE A 225 12.85 -6.84 12.91
C ILE A 225 13.40 -5.44 13.19
#